data_AF-A0A2V8YYN2-F1
#
_entry.id   AF-A0A2V8YYN2-F1
#
_cell.length_a   1.000
_cell.length_b   1.000
_cell.length_c   1.000
_cell.angle_alpha   90.00
_cell.angle_beta   90.00
_cell.angle_gamma   90.00
#
_symmetry.space_group_name_H-M   'P 1'
#
loop_
_entity.id
_entity.type
_entity.pdbx_description
1 polymer ?
#
loop_
_entity_poly.entity_id
_entity_poly.type
_entity_poly.pdbx_seq_one_letter_code
_entity_poly.pdbx_strand_id
1 'polypeptide(L)'
;SDPNELQTPICQVVTEPSADPTGGSIKHTAHLYVFVPMFSVDHDQNPADAMPCPNGGRPGELCGTALGQTLIKLFGFVPEAWKTRVNPAITTQCPDPNNAVPGTCTMHASSVDLSETLVALGKIPGPPTAPIFVPTPNHSHVIDNSRVNSLPIWWEVRPVLILNQSDWPSADGSSGITSSHAMDDAEAAGRAIEVGSNFFLFFSSEMSSSTMASDHMHAMPAGAALLSQSGVTGPHTAGRTAARRGNNVPRR
;
A
#
# COMPACT_ATOMS: atom_id res chain seq x y z
N SER A 1 -27.52 -18.64 -8.83
CA SER A 1 -26.29 -18.04 -8.28
C SER A 1 -25.67 -17.20 -9.39
N ASP A 2 -25.45 -15.92 -9.15
CA ASP A 2 -24.72 -15.06 -10.10
C ASP A 2 -23.23 -15.45 -10.03
N PRO A 3 -22.61 -15.91 -11.14
CA PRO A 3 -21.21 -16.30 -11.16
C PRO A 3 -20.26 -15.18 -10.73
N ASN A 4 -20.61 -13.91 -10.93
CA ASN A 4 -19.78 -12.79 -10.48
C ASN A 4 -19.78 -12.69 -8.95
N GLU A 5 -20.93 -12.92 -8.31
CA GLU A 5 -21.07 -12.86 -6.85
C GLU A 5 -20.20 -13.89 -6.11
N LEU A 6 -19.98 -15.07 -6.72
CA LEU A 6 -19.17 -16.14 -6.14
C LEU A 6 -17.68 -16.09 -6.53
N GLN A 7 -17.32 -15.22 -7.48
CA GLN A 7 -15.95 -15.09 -7.98
C GLN A 7 -15.26 -13.80 -7.55
N THR A 8 -16.00 -12.84 -6.98
CA THR A 8 -15.41 -11.62 -6.43
C THR A 8 -14.85 -11.90 -5.03
N PRO A 9 -13.52 -11.79 -4.81
CA PRO A 9 -12.95 -11.95 -3.48
C PRO A 9 -13.49 -10.88 -2.53
N ILE A 10 -13.98 -11.31 -1.36
CA ILE A 10 -14.51 -10.44 -0.31
C ILE A 10 -13.59 -10.51 0.90
N CYS A 11 -13.17 -9.36 1.41
CA CYS A 11 -12.61 -9.28 2.75
C CYS A 11 -13.76 -9.09 3.75
N GLN A 12 -13.96 -10.08 4.62
CA GLN A 12 -14.88 -10.01 5.75
C GLN A 12 -14.08 -9.67 7.00
N VAL A 13 -14.30 -8.46 7.47
CA VAL A 13 -13.67 -7.94 8.68
C VAL A 13 -14.32 -8.59 9.90
N VAL A 14 -13.58 -8.75 10.99
CA VAL A 14 -14.02 -9.37 12.27
C VAL A 14 -14.24 -10.89 12.18
N THR A 15 -14.00 -11.51 11.02
CA THR A 15 -14.01 -12.97 10.87
C THR A 15 -12.59 -13.50 10.94
N GLU A 16 -12.27 -14.34 11.91
CA GLU A 16 -10.93 -14.95 12.05
C GLU A 16 -11.02 -16.47 11.83
N PRO A 17 -10.39 -17.03 10.78
CA PRO A 17 -10.37 -18.46 10.54
C PRO A 17 -9.46 -19.17 11.54
N SER A 18 -9.71 -20.44 11.85
CA SER A 18 -8.85 -21.22 12.76
C SER A 18 -7.53 -21.69 12.12
N ALA A 19 -7.46 -21.70 10.79
CA ALA A 19 -6.35 -22.21 10.01
C ALA A 19 -6.03 -21.32 8.80
N ASP A 20 -4.76 -21.31 8.41
CA ASP A 20 -4.28 -20.62 7.22
C ASP A 20 -4.44 -21.46 5.95
N PRO A 21 -4.14 -20.91 4.75
CA PRO A 21 -4.26 -21.65 3.48
C PRO A 21 -3.37 -22.89 3.37
N THR A 22 -2.38 -23.07 4.24
CA THR A 22 -1.55 -24.29 4.29
C THR A 22 -2.17 -25.38 5.18
N GLY A 23 -3.25 -25.07 5.90
CA GLY A 23 -3.83 -25.90 6.95
C GLY A 23 -3.11 -25.77 8.31
N GLY A 24 -2.16 -24.83 8.41
CA GLY A 24 -1.48 -24.48 9.65
C GLY A 24 -2.37 -23.71 10.62
N SER A 25 -1.98 -23.62 11.89
CA SER A 25 -2.74 -22.82 12.87
C SER A 25 -2.58 -21.33 12.58
N ILE A 26 -3.70 -20.59 12.58
CA ILE A 26 -3.71 -19.14 12.36
C ILE A 26 -2.80 -18.39 13.35
N LYS A 27 -2.62 -18.91 14.57
CA LYS A 27 -1.76 -18.34 15.62
C LYS A 27 -0.28 -18.26 15.26
N HIS A 28 0.14 -18.92 14.18
CA HIS A 28 1.52 -18.96 13.72
C HIS A 28 1.69 -18.31 12.34
N THR A 29 0.61 -17.83 11.74
CA THR A 29 0.63 -17.16 10.45
C THR A 29 1.20 -15.76 10.62
N ALA A 30 1.98 -15.30 9.64
CA ALA A 30 2.54 -13.95 9.67
C ALA A 30 1.44 -12.93 9.38
N HIS A 31 1.44 -11.81 10.10
CA HIS A 31 0.46 -10.74 9.87
C HIS A 31 0.97 -9.72 8.87
N LEU A 32 0.08 -9.30 7.97
CA LEU A 32 0.17 -8.06 7.22
C LEU A 32 -0.87 -7.11 7.79
N TYR A 33 -0.42 -6.08 8.50
CA TYR A 33 -1.28 -5.05 9.03
C TYR A 33 -1.64 -4.07 7.92
N VAL A 34 -2.94 -3.96 7.62
CA VAL A 34 -3.48 -3.07 6.57
C VAL A 34 -4.12 -1.88 7.25
N PHE A 35 -3.41 -0.75 7.25
CA PHE A 35 -3.86 0.48 7.88
C PHE A 35 -4.89 1.18 7.02
N VAL A 36 -6.05 1.47 7.60
CA VAL A 36 -7.17 2.16 6.96
C VAL A 36 -7.35 3.53 7.63
N PRO A 37 -7.21 4.66 6.91
CA PRO A 37 -7.25 5.99 7.51
C PRO A 37 -8.71 6.43 7.71
N MET A 38 -9.23 6.23 8.92
CA MET A 38 -10.62 6.55 9.29
C MET A 38 -10.83 8.02 9.69
N PHE A 39 -9.81 8.86 9.57
CA PHE A 39 -9.86 10.30 9.78
C PHE A 39 -10.08 11.05 8.46
N SER A 40 -10.29 12.37 8.54
CA SER A 40 -10.29 13.28 7.39
C SER A 40 -9.36 14.45 7.67
N VAL A 41 -8.43 14.73 6.75
CA VAL A 41 -7.41 15.79 6.94
C VAL A 41 -8.05 17.19 6.92
N ASP A 42 -9.07 17.36 6.09
CA ASP A 42 -9.71 18.65 5.75
C ASP A 42 -11.16 18.73 6.22
N HIS A 43 -11.66 17.72 6.93
CA HIS A 43 -13.06 17.60 7.34
C HIS A 43 -14.00 17.65 6.12
N ASP A 44 -13.63 16.99 5.03
CA ASP A 44 -14.43 16.91 3.80
C ASP A 44 -15.89 16.49 4.05
N GLN A 45 -16.84 17.33 3.63
CA GLN A 45 -18.28 17.08 3.68
C GLN A 45 -18.94 17.05 2.29
N ASN A 46 -18.15 16.97 1.22
CA ASN A 46 -18.66 16.85 -0.13
C ASN A 46 -18.86 15.36 -0.46
N PRO A 47 -20.11 14.88 -0.58
CA PRO A 47 -20.34 13.46 -0.83
C PRO A 47 -19.82 12.99 -2.19
N ALA A 48 -19.59 13.89 -3.15
CA ALA A 48 -19.06 13.55 -4.47
C ALA A 48 -17.57 13.17 -4.44
N ASP A 49 -16.86 13.44 -3.36
CA ASP A 49 -15.43 13.13 -3.24
C ASP A 49 -15.18 11.67 -2.81
N ALA A 50 -16.24 10.94 -2.44
CA ALA A 50 -16.16 9.51 -2.15
C ALA A 50 -15.90 8.66 -3.41
N MET A 51 -15.19 7.53 -3.24
CA MET A 51 -14.75 6.63 -4.31
C MET A 51 -15.90 6.23 -5.27
N PRO A 52 -15.70 6.29 -6.59
CA PRO A 52 -16.70 5.85 -7.55
C PRO A 52 -16.92 4.34 -7.46
N CYS A 53 -18.02 3.88 -8.06
CA CYS A 53 -18.29 2.45 -8.18
C CYS A 53 -17.22 1.77 -9.05
N PRO A 54 -16.62 0.66 -8.60
CA PRO A 54 -15.62 -0.05 -9.38
C PRO A 54 -16.24 -0.62 -10.66
N ASN A 55 -15.46 -0.65 -11.74
CA ASN A 55 -15.87 -1.30 -12.99
C ASN A 55 -15.98 -2.81 -12.73
N GLY A 56 -17.20 -3.37 -12.84
CA GLY A 56 -17.46 -4.75 -12.45
C GLY A 56 -17.67 -4.95 -10.94
N GLY A 57 -18.00 -3.87 -10.23
CA GLY A 57 -18.39 -3.90 -8.83
C GLY A 57 -19.60 -4.80 -8.55
N ARG A 58 -19.77 -5.17 -7.29
CA ARG A 58 -20.84 -6.08 -6.87
C ARG A 58 -22.20 -5.37 -7.03
N PRO A 59 -23.26 -6.06 -7.49
CA PRO A 59 -24.61 -5.49 -7.47
C PRO A 59 -25.00 -5.02 -6.07
N GLY A 60 -25.42 -3.77 -5.93
CA GLY A 60 -25.81 -3.17 -4.65
C GLY A 60 -24.64 -2.69 -3.77
N GLU A 61 -23.42 -2.67 -4.29
CA GLU A 61 -22.27 -2.05 -3.63
C GLU A 61 -22.52 -0.55 -3.37
N LEU A 62 -22.25 -0.10 -2.15
CA LEU A 62 -22.39 1.29 -1.73
C LEU A 62 -21.13 2.05 -2.16
N CYS A 63 -21.28 2.89 -3.19
CA CYS A 63 -20.20 3.63 -3.82
C CYS A 63 -20.65 5.02 -4.32
N GLY A 64 -19.68 5.82 -4.76
CA GLY A 64 -19.87 7.18 -5.28
C GLY A 64 -20.55 8.11 -4.27
N THR A 65 -21.41 8.99 -4.77
CA THR A 65 -22.11 9.98 -3.94
C THR A 65 -22.93 9.35 -2.81
N ALA A 66 -23.53 8.17 -3.03
CA ALA A 66 -24.30 7.48 -2.00
C ALA A 66 -23.41 7.01 -0.84
N LEU A 67 -22.20 6.53 -1.14
CA LEU A 67 -21.19 6.23 -0.13
C LEU A 67 -20.80 7.48 0.64
N GLY A 68 -20.47 8.57 -0.05
CA GLY A 68 -20.10 9.84 0.59
C GLY A 68 -21.18 10.37 1.54
N GLN A 69 -22.45 10.37 1.12
CA GLN A 69 -23.58 10.75 1.97
C GLN A 69 -23.68 9.88 3.23
N THR A 70 -23.48 8.57 3.08
CA THR A 70 -23.53 7.62 4.20
C THR A 70 -22.38 7.87 5.16
N LEU A 71 -21.16 8.02 4.65
CA LEU A 71 -19.96 8.27 5.47
C LEU A 71 -20.10 9.59 6.25
N ILE A 72 -20.52 10.66 5.60
CA ILE A 72 -20.75 11.96 6.25
C ILE A 72 -21.80 11.83 7.35
N LYS A 73 -22.88 11.06 7.12
CA LYS A 73 -23.90 10.83 8.15
C LYS A 73 -23.35 10.07 9.36
N LEU A 74 -22.48 9.09 9.17
CA LEU A 74 -21.96 8.23 10.23
C LEU A 74 -20.77 8.85 10.97
N PHE A 75 -19.92 9.58 10.26
CA PHE A 75 -18.63 10.07 10.78
C PHE A 75 -18.54 11.61 10.83
N GLY A 76 -19.45 12.33 10.17
CA GLY A 76 -19.42 13.79 10.07
C GLY A 76 -18.60 14.31 8.88
N PHE A 77 -17.85 13.43 8.21
CA PHE A 77 -16.97 13.71 7.08
C PHE A 77 -16.82 12.47 6.19
N VAL A 78 -16.19 12.62 5.01
CA VAL A 78 -15.68 11.50 4.20
C VAL A 78 -14.29 11.11 4.71
N PRO A 79 -14.10 9.91 5.30
CA PRO A 79 -12.77 9.47 5.71
C PRO A 79 -11.82 9.33 4.53
N GLU A 80 -10.53 9.60 4.73
CA GLU A 80 -9.48 9.42 3.73
C GLU A 80 -9.51 8.01 3.12
N ALA A 81 -9.91 7.00 3.90
CA ALA A 81 -10.10 5.62 3.46
C ALA A 81 -10.98 5.47 2.22
N TRP A 82 -11.97 6.33 2.01
CA TRP A 82 -12.89 6.23 0.86
C TRP A 82 -12.95 7.48 0.01
N LYS A 83 -11.94 8.35 0.08
CA LYS A 83 -11.82 9.46 -0.87
C LYS A 83 -11.31 8.96 -2.21
N THR A 84 -11.90 9.49 -3.29
CA THR A 84 -11.45 9.25 -4.67
C THR A 84 -10.03 9.75 -4.91
N ARG A 85 -9.66 10.85 -4.24
CA ARG A 85 -8.32 11.43 -4.30
C ARG A 85 -7.71 11.38 -2.91
N VAL A 86 -6.56 10.72 -2.81
CA VAL A 86 -5.76 10.70 -1.58
C VAL A 86 -5.27 12.11 -1.28
N ASN A 87 -5.51 12.61 -0.07
CA ASN A 87 -5.02 13.93 0.32
C ASN A 87 -3.48 13.93 0.32
N PRO A 88 -2.81 14.91 -0.32
CA PRO A 88 -1.34 14.97 -0.39
C PRO A 88 -0.63 15.05 0.98
N ALA A 89 -1.34 15.40 2.05
CA ALA A 89 -0.80 15.40 3.41
C ALA A 89 -0.61 14.00 4.00
N ILE A 90 -1.14 12.96 3.35
CA ILE A 90 -0.91 11.56 3.70
C ILE A 90 -0.42 10.80 2.48
N THR A 91 0.24 9.67 2.75
CA THR A 91 0.63 8.73 1.70
C THR A 91 -0.03 7.39 1.95
N THR A 92 -0.62 6.85 0.90
CA THR A 92 -1.15 5.49 0.86
C THR A 92 -0.28 4.69 -0.09
N GLN A 93 0.04 3.47 0.29
CA GLN A 93 0.70 2.55 -0.64
C GLN A 93 -0.30 2.05 -1.69
N CYS A 94 -1.60 2.05 -1.39
CA CYS A 94 -2.66 1.61 -2.28
C CYS A 94 -3.90 2.52 -2.19
N PRO A 95 -4.41 3.05 -3.31
CA PRO A 95 -3.77 3.10 -4.62
C PRO A 95 -2.49 3.94 -4.54
N ASP A 96 -1.43 3.52 -5.21
CA ASP A 96 -0.20 4.31 -5.28
C ASP A 96 -0.49 5.61 -6.05
N PRO A 97 -0.36 6.79 -5.43
CA PRO A 97 -0.66 8.06 -6.09
C PRO A 97 0.27 8.35 -7.29
N ASN A 98 1.45 7.73 -7.35
CA ASN A 98 2.41 7.86 -8.43
C ASN A 98 2.33 6.73 -9.46
N ASN A 99 1.68 5.61 -9.12
CA ASN A 99 1.44 4.48 -10.01
C ASN A 99 -0.04 4.15 -10.02
N ALA A 100 -0.80 4.91 -10.82
CA ALA A 100 -2.25 4.80 -11.00
C ALA A 100 -2.71 3.52 -11.72
N VAL A 101 -2.01 2.40 -11.54
CA VAL A 101 -2.48 1.09 -11.97
C VAL A 101 -3.09 0.42 -10.74
N PRO A 102 -4.41 0.48 -10.54
CA PRO A 102 -5.07 -0.46 -9.63
C PRO A 102 -4.75 -1.86 -10.15
N GLY A 103 -3.83 -2.59 -9.49
CA GLY A 103 -3.46 -3.93 -9.95
C GLY A 103 -2.01 -4.38 -9.84
N THR A 104 -1.05 -3.59 -9.34
CA THR A 104 0.23 -4.19 -8.86
C THR A 104 0.01 -5.11 -7.67
N CYS A 105 -1.14 -4.96 -7.01
CA CYS A 105 -1.64 -5.85 -6.00
C CYS A 105 -2.67 -6.83 -6.59
N THR A 106 -2.21 -7.79 -7.39
CA THR A 106 -3.04 -8.77 -8.13
C THR A 106 -3.88 -9.71 -7.23
N MET A 107 -3.84 -9.53 -5.91
CA MET A 107 -4.49 -10.37 -4.91
C MET A 107 -5.40 -9.56 -3.96
N HIS A 108 -5.77 -8.33 -4.27
CA HIS A 108 -6.64 -7.53 -3.40
C HIS A 108 -8.12 -7.86 -3.60
N ALA A 109 -8.90 -7.78 -2.51
CA ALA A 109 -10.35 -7.76 -2.60
C ALA A 109 -10.79 -6.52 -3.40
N SER A 110 -11.84 -6.64 -4.20
CA SER A 110 -12.44 -5.48 -4.89
C SER A 110 -13.44 -4.72 -4.02
N SER A 111 -13.96 -5.39 -2.98
CA SER A 111 -14.96 -4.87 -2.06
C SER A 111 -14.71 -5.40 -0.65
N VAL A 112 -15.14 -4.62 0.35
CA VAL A 112 -15.11 -4.97 1.77
C VAL A 112 -16.52 -4.92 2.33
N ASP A 113 -16.88 -5.87 3.20
CA ASP A 113 -18.10 -5.78 4.00
C ASP A 113 -17.85 -4.96 5.28
N LEU A 114 -18.46 -3.78 5.37
CA LEU A 114 -18.33 -2.89 6.53
C LEU A 114 -19.39 -3.13 7.61
N SER A 115 -20.33 -4.03 7.41
CA SER A 115 -21.50 -4.15 8.28
C SER A 115 -21.14 -4.43 9.74
N GLU A 116 -20.31 -5.43 10.00
CA GLU A 116 -19.81 -5.77 11.34
C GLU A 116 -18.95 -4.65 11.94
N THR A 117 -18.09 -4.03 11.13
CA THR A 117 -17.25 -2.89 11.57
C THR A 117 -18.12 -1.71 12.02
N LEU A 118 -19.18 -1.37 11.28
CA LEU A 118 -20.07 -0.27 11.65
C LEU A 118 -20.88 -0.57 12.92
N VAL A 119 -21.23 -1.83 13.17
CA VAL A 119 -21.83 -2.25 14.45
C VAL A 119 -20.82 -2.12 15.59
N ALA A 120 -19.60 -2.63 15.41
CA ALA A 120 -18.54 -2.57 16.42
C ALA A 120 -18.17 -1.13 16.80
N LEU A 121 -18.21 -0.20 15.83
CA LEU A 121 -17.99 1.23 16.05
C LEU A 121 -19.23 1.98 16.59
N GLY A 122 -20.35 1.29 16.84
CA GLY A 122 -21.60 1.89 17.32
C GLY A 122 -22.26 2.85 16.33
N LYS A 123 -21.96 2.73 15.03
CA LYS A 123 -22.46 3.59 13.96
C LYS A 123 -23.81 3.14 13.42
N ILE A 124 -24.11 1.85 13.51
CA ILE A 124 -25.41 1.27 13.19
C ILE A 124 -25.84 0.30 14.30
N PRO A 125 -27.15 0.04 14.49
CA PRO A 125 -27.61 -0.96 15.44
C PRO A 125 -27.17 -2.37 15.01
N GLY A 126 -26.78 -3.20 15.97
CA GLY A 126 -26.46 -4.62 15.75
C GLY A 126 -27.60 -5.56 16.14
N PRO A 127 -27.58 -6.82 15.65
CA PRO A 127 -26.62 -7.38 14.67
C PRO A 127 -26.91 -6.90 13.23
N PRO A 128 -25.94 -6.95 12.30
CA PRO A 128 -26.21 -6.62 10.91
C PRO A 128 -27.29 -7.52 10.30
N THR A 129 -28.22 -6.93 9.55
CA THR A 129 -29.26 -7.69 8.85
C THR A 129 -28.86 -8.08 7.43
N ALA A 130 -27.81 -7.46 6.88
CA ALA A 130 -27.23 -7.74 5.57
C ALA A 130 -25.81 -7.14 5.49
N PRO A 131 -24.94 -7.68 4.61
CA PRO A 131 -23.64 -7.07 4.28
C PRO A 131 -23.78 -5.64 3.77
N ILE A 132 -22.81 -4.79 4.09
CA ILE A 132 -22.68 -3.44 3.53
C ILE A 132 -21.38 -3.42 2.73
N PHE A 133 -21.48 -3.82 1.46
CA PHE A 133 -20.33 -3.83 0.57
C PHE A 133 -19.96 -2.41 0.15
N VAL A 134 -18.69 -2.08 0.27
CA VAL A 134 -18.09 -0.83 -0.21
C VAL A 134 -16.83 -1.13 -1.01
N PRO A 135 -16.35 -0.19 -1.84
CA PRO A 135 -15.04 -0.31 -2.47
C PRO A 135 -13.94 -0.53 -1.43
N THR A 136 -12.92 -1.29 -1.82
CA THR A 136 -11.71 -1.47 -1.00
C THR A 136 -11.11 -0.11 -0.65
N PRO A 137 -10.88 0.17 0.64
CA PRO A 137 -10.42 1.48 1.08
C PRO A 137 -8.98 1.75 0.64
N ASN A 138 -8.62 3.03 0.57
CA ASN A 138 -7.23 3.48 0.57
C ASN A 138 -6.53 2.96 1.83
N HIS A 139 -5.29 2.46 1.69
CA HIS A 139 -4.57 1.85 2.79
C HIS A 139 -3.05 1.88 2.63
N SER A 140 -2.35 1.58 3.72
CA SER A 140 -0.92 1.30 3.79
C SER A 140 -0.67 0.01 4.54
N HIS A 141 0.52 -0.56 4.39
CA HIS A 141 0.90 -1.84 4.96
C HIS A 141 2.05 -1.68 5.95
N VAL A 142 1.95 -2.40 7.05
CA VAL A 142 3.03 -2.63 8.00
C VAL A 142 3.17 -4.12 8.22
N ILE A 143 4.40 -4.60 8.30
CA ILE A 143 4.74 -5.97 8.67
C ILE A 143 5.65 -5.94 9.88
N ASP A 144 5.72 -7.05 10.60
CA ASP A 144 6.67 -7.19 11.69
C ASP A 144 8.11 -6.96 11.21
N ASN A 145 8.90 -6.25 12.01
CA ASN A 145 10.32 -6.00 11.71
C ASN A 145 11.11 -7.31 11.53
N SER A 146 10.70 -8.40 12.19
CA SER A 146 11.31 -9.72 12.03
C SER A 146 11.04 -10.36 10.65
N ARG A 147 10.18 -9.73 9.83
CA ARG A 147 9.68 -10.25 8.56
C ARG A 147 10.02 -9.36 7.36
N VAL A 148 10.79 -8.28 7.50
CA VAL A 148 11.09 -7.29 6.42
C VAL A 148 11.98 -7.79 5.27
N ASN A 149 12.37 -9.06 5.26
CA ASN A 149 13.08 -9.73 4.16
C ASN A 149 12.68 -11.22 4.12
N SER A 150 11.38 -11.48 4.10
CA SER A 150 10.86 -12.84 4.05
C SER A 150 10.70 -13.26 2.60
N LEU A 151 11.14 -14.48 2.29
CA LEU A 151 10.72 -15.19 1.08
C LEU A 151 9.18 -15.26 1.00
N PRO A 152 8.60 -15.62 -0.16
CA PRO A 152 7.14 -15.73 -0.29
C PRO A 152 6.51 -16.62 0.80
N ILE A 153 5.62 -16.02 1.58
CA ILE A 153 4.84 -16.67 2.63
C ILE A 153 3.37 -16.25 2.53
N TRP A 154 2.50 -16.97 3.23
CA TRP A 154 1.14 -16.54 3.48
C TRP A 154 1.10 -15.50 4.59
N TRP A 155 0.47 -14.38 4.29
CA TRP A 155 0.21 -13.28 5.20
C TRP A 155 -1.28 -13.26 5.51
N GLU A 156 -1.64 -13.34 6.78
CA GLU A 156 -2.97 -13.00 7.24
C GLU A 156 -3.13 -11.49 7.17
N VAL A 157 -4.15 -11.02 6.47
CA VAL A 157 -4.48 -9.60 6.43
C VAL A 157 -5.18 -9.23 7.74
N ARG A 158 -4.60 -8.27 8.46
CA ARG A 158 -5.17 -7.71 9.68
C ARG A 158 -5.52 -6.24 9.41
N PRO A 159 -6.77 -5.91 9.07
CA PRO A 159 -7.16 -4.51 8.93
C PRO A 159 -7.00 -3.78 10.26
N VAL A 160 -6.43 -2.58 10.22
CA VAL A 160 -6.26 -1.72 11.38
C VAL A 160 -6.85 -0.35 11.06
N LEU A 161 -7.89 0.03 11.77
CA LEU A 161 -8.52 1.34 11.63
C LEU A 161 -7.67 2.38 12.36
N ILE A 162 -7.05 3.30 11.62
CA ILE A 162 -6.28 4.40 12.20
C ILE A 162 -7.21 5.59 12.37
N LEU A 163 -7.42 6.01 13.62
CA LEU A 163 -8.44 7.00 13.95
C LEU A 163 -7.90 8.44 13.98
N ASN A 164 -6.58 8.61 14.08
CA ASN A 164 -5.93 9.93 14.13
C ASN A 164 -4.85 10.07 13.07
N GLN A 165 -4.78 11.24 12.44
CA GLN A 165 -3.79 11.55 11.42
C GLN A 165 -2.35 11.46 11.93
N SER A 166 -2.08 11.82 13.19
CA SER A 166 -0.73 11.76 13.78
C SER A 166 -0.15 10.35 13.89
N ASP A 167 -1.02 9.34 13.86
CA ASP A 167 -0.65 7.93 13.94
C ASP A 167 -0.46 7.33 12.54
N TRP A 168 -0.87 8.04 11.48
CA TRP A 168 -0.65 7.60 10.10
C TRP A 168 0.83 7.69 9.73
N PRO A 169 1.42 6.64 9.12
CA PRO A 169 2.83 6.67 8.75
C PRO A 169 3.13 7.71 7.67
N SER A 170 4.25 8.41 7.82
CA SER A 170 4.81 9.21 6.73
C SER A 170 5.35 8.31 5.62
N ALA A 171 5.48 8.88 4.40
CA ALA A 171 5.93 8.15 3.20
C ALA A 171 7.28 7.45 3.38
N ASP A 172 8.17 8.06 4.14
CA ASP A 172 9.52 7.58 4.45
C ASP A 172 9.57 6.71 5.72
N GLY A 173 8.42 6.48 6.38
CA GLY A 173 8.35 5.74 7.63
C GLY A 173 9.09 6.39 8.80
N SER A 174 9.33 7.71 8.76
CA SER A 174 10.02 8.44 9.84
C SER A 174 9.11 8.84 11.00
N SER A 175 7.79 8.81 10.82
CA SER A 175 6.79 9.19 11.82
C SER A 175 5.51 8.37 11.71
N GLY A 176 4.64 8.47 12.72
CA GLY A 176 3.41 7.67 12.83
C GLY A 176 3.68 6.25 13.31
N ILE A 177 2.75 5.33 13.03
CA ILE A 177 2.91 3.91 13.31
C ILE A 177 3.72 3.26 12.19
N THR A 178 4.95 2.84 12.51
CA THR A 178 5.90 2.28 11.53
C THR A 178 6.42 0.90 11.93
N SER A 179 5.85 0.31 12.98
CA SER A 179 6.15 -1.03 13.47
C SER A 179 4.92 -1.61 14.17
N SER A 180 4.86 -2.94 14.30
CA SER A 180 3.80 -3.61 15.08
C SER A 180 3.80 -3.20 16.55
N HIS A 181 4.96 -2.95 17.15
CA HIS A 181 4.98 -2.45 18.54
C HIS A 181 4.31 -1.07 18.68
N ALA A 182 4.58 -0.14 17.76
CA ALA A 182 3.93 1.17 17.76
C ALA A 182 2.41 1.07 17.47
N MET A 183 1.99 0.02 16.75
CA MET A 183 0.58 -0.29 16.53
C MET A 183 -0.09 -0.76 17.82
N ASP A 184 0.53 -1.70 18.54
CA ASP A 184 0.04 -2.16 19.86
C ASP A 184 -0.15 -0.99 20.82
N ASP A 185 0.81 -0.05 20.86
CA ASP A 185 0.72 1.17 21.67
C ASP A 185 -0.44 2.08 21.25
N ALA A 186 -0.69 2.22 19.95
CA ALA A 186 -1.79 3.01 19.43
C ALA A 186 -3.16 2.38 19.75
N GLU A 187 -3.26 1.05 19.69
CA GLU A 187 -4.46 0.31 20.09
C GLU A 187 -4.74 0.40 21.58
N ALA A 188 -3.70 0.22 22.41
CA ALA A 188 -3.81 0.37 23.85
C ALA A 188 -4.28 1.79 24.24
N ALA A 189 -3.92 2.80 23.45
CA ALA A 189 -4.37 4.18 23.60
C ALA A 189 -5.76 4.47 22.99
N GLY A 190 -6.41 3.49 22.37
CA GLY A 190 -7.71 3.65 21.69
C GLY A 190 -7.64 4.52 20.43
N ARG A 191 -6.47 4.65 19.82
CA ARG A 191 -6.21 5.46 18.61
C ARG A 191 -6.13 4.61 17.33
N ALA A 192 -6.04 3.30 17.48
CA ALA A 192 -6.14 2.31 16.43
C ALA A 192 -7.07 1.16 16.85
N ILE A 193 -7.62 0.43 15.89
CA ILE A 193 -8.44 -0.77 16.12
C ILE A 193 -8.04 -1.83 15.10
N GLU A 194 -7.29 -2.84 15.52
CA GLU A 194 -7.10 -4.07 14.75
C GLU A 194 -8.33 -4.96 14.81
N VAL A 195 -8.61 -5.60 13.69
CA VAL A 195 -9.69 -6.55 13.52
C VAL A 195 -9.18 -7.75 12.74
N GLY A 196 -9.64 -8.95 13.07
CA GLY A 196 -9.35 -10.13 12.28
C GLY A 196 -9.96 -10.04 10.88
N SER A 197 -9.43 -10.82 9.94
CA SER A 197 -10.07 -11.00 8.64
C SER A 197 -9.91 -12.42 8.11
N ASN A 198 -10.78 -12.78 7.16
CA ASN A 198 -10.72 -14.05 6.45
C ASN A 198 -9.78 -14.02 5.23
N PHE A 199 -8.98 -12.96 5.08
CA PHE A 199 -8.26 -12.67 3.85
C PHE A 199 -6.76 -12.90 3.99
N PHE A 200 -6.17 -13.51 2.96
CA PHE A 200 -4.75 -13.86 2.95
C PHE A 200 -4.08 -13.41 1.66
N LEU A 201 -2.84 -12.98 1.77
CA LEU A 201 -1.99 -12.63 0.64
C LEU A 201 -0.74 -13.51 0.61
N PHE A 202 -0.26 -13.84 -0.58
CA PHE A 202 0.95 -14.65 -0.77
C PHE A 202 1.98 -13.85 -1.55
N PHE A 203 3.01 -13.34 -0.88
CA PHE A 203 4.06 -12.52 -1.50
C PHE A 203 5.34 -12.51 -0.65
N SER A 204 6.45 -12.11 -1.28
CA SER A 204 7.75 -11.84 -0.63
C SER A 204 7.80 -10.40 -0.14
N SER A 205 8.39 -10.17 1.04
CA SER A 205 8.68 -8.81 1.54
C SER A 205 10.11 -8.38 1.24
N GLU A 206 10.91 -9.19 0.53
CA GLU A 206 12.26 -8.81 0.14
C GLU A 206 12.26 -7.58 -0.77
N MET A 207 12.97 -6.53 -0.35
CA MET A 207 13.27 -5.40 -1.23
C MET A 207 14.42 -5.80 -2.16
N SER A 208 14.14 -5.93 -3.46
CA SER A 208 15.21 -6.21 -4.43
C SER A 208 16.23 -5.07 -4.43
N SER A 209 17.53 -5.40 -4.41
CA SER A 209 18.64 -4.43 -4.43
C SER A 209 18.61 -3.48 -5.64
N SER A 210 17.81 -3.79 -6.65
CA SER A 210 17.57 -2.97 -7.84
C SER A 210 16.82 -1.66 -7.53
N THR A 211 16.02 -1.62 -6.46
CA THR A 211 15.18 -0.45 -6.12
C THR A 211 15.97 0.61 -5.35
N MET A 212 16.99 0.23 -4.59
CA MET A 212 17.81 1.15 -3.78
C MET A 212 18.80 1.99 -4.62
N ALA A 213 19.10 1.59 -5.86
CA ALA A 213 20.04 2.30 -6.73
C ALA A 213 19.40 3.47 -7.50
N SER A 214 18.07 3.52 -7.59
CA SER A 214 17.35 4.55 -8.35
C SER A 214 17.13 5.83 -7.54
N ASP A 215 16.93 5.73 -6.22
CA ASP A 215 16.67 6.90 -5.37
C ASP A 215 17.94 7.66 -4.96
N HIS A 216 19.13 7.07 -5.15
CA HIS A 216 20.41 7.74 -4.88
C HIS A 216 21.00 8.52 -6.06
N MET A 217 20.37 8.50 -7.25
CA MET A 217 20.91 9.17 -8.45
C MET A 217 20.19 10.49 -8.82
N HIS A 218 19.23 10.97 -8.03
CA HIS A 218 18.49 12.21 -8.32
C HIS A 218 18.74 13.39 -7.36
N ALA A 219 19.68 13.28 -6.42
CA ALA A 219 20.15 14.40 -5.63
C ALA A 219 21.58 14.82 -6.02
N MET A 220 21.72 15.51 -7.16
CA MET A 220 22.87 16.38 -7.41
C MET A 220 22.36 17.80 -7.63
N PRO A 221 22.74 18.78 -6.79
CA PRO A 221 22.28 20.16 -6.95
C PRO A 221 22.94 20.77 -8.19
N ALA A 222 22.11 21.35 -9.06
CA ALA A 222 22.55 22.17 -10.16
C ALA A 222 23.05 23.53 -9.63
N GLY A 223 24.35 23.81 -9.77
CA GLY A 223 24.85 25.16 -9.55
C GLY A 223 26.36 25.29 -9.31
N ALA A 224 27.15 25.31 -10.39
CA ALA A 224 28.27 26.24 -10.56
C ALA A 224 28.88 26.08 -11.96
N ALA A 225 28.53 27.00 -12.86
CA ALA A 225 29.28 27.23 -14.09
C ALA A 225 30.34 28.32 -13.84
N LEU A 226 31.51 28.16 -14.49
CA LEU A 226 32.47 29.14 -15.05
C LEU A 226 33.93 28.70 -14.74
N LEU A 227 34.66 28.17 -15.74
CA LEU A 227 35.47 28.86 -16.77
C LEU A 227 36.94 29.12 -16.34
N SER A 228 37.85 28.52 -17.12
CA SER A 228 39.01 29.17 -17.75
C SER A 228 40.44 28.87 -17.25
N GLN A 229 41.20 28.29 -18.19
CA GLN A 229 42.60 28.55 -18.59
C GLN A 229 43.80 27.72 -18.05
N SER A 230 44.36 26.96 -18.99
CA SER A 230 45.76 27.02 -19.48
C SER A 230 46.93 26.54 -18.61
N GLY A 231 47.72 25.61 -19.19
CA GLY A 231 49.08 25.29 -18.75
C GLY A 231 49.75 24.18 -19.58
N VAL A 232 50.30 24.57 -20.74
CA VAL A 232 51.23 23.81 -21.59
C VAL A 232 52.54 23.50 -20.86
N THR A 233 53.11 22.28 -21.03
CA THR A 233 54.53 22.00 -21.39
C THR A 233 54.84 20.47 -21.38
N GLY A 234 55.38 19.94 -22.48
CA GLY A 234 56.09 18.63 -22.55
C GLY A 234 57.61 18.84 -22.50
N PRO A 235 58.47 17.99 -23.12
CA PRO A 235 58.39 16.55 -23.39
C PRO A 235 59.73 15.81 -23.06
N HIS A 236 59.80 14.47 -23.16
CA HIS A 236 61.05 13.74 -23.48
C HIS A 236 60.80 12.32 -24.04
N THR A 237 61.07 12.16 -25.35
CA THR A 237 61.81 11.08 -26.08
C THR A 237 61.95 9.66 -25.50
N ALA A 238 62.06 8.55 -26.25
CA ALA A 238 61.90 8.14 -27.66
C ALA A 238 62.29 6.63 -27.72
N GLY A 239 61.71 5.83 -28.63
CA GLY A 239 62.18 4.45 -28.89
C GLY A 239 61.38 3.70 -29.97
N ARG A 240 61.92 3.67 -31.19
CA ARG A 240 61.45 2.96 -32.42
C ARG A 240 61.48 1.42 -32.24
N THR A 241 60.81 0.55 -33.03
CA THR A 241 61.08 0.26 -34.47
C THR A 241 60.08 -0.75 -35.10
N ALA A 242 59.58 -0.43 -36.31
CA ALA A 242 59.24 -1.21 -37.55
C ALA A 242 58.55 -2.62 -37.54
N ALA A 243 57.39 -2.77 -38.19
CA ALA A 243 57.11 -3.36 -39.55
C ALA A 243 56.88 -4.91 -39.53
N ARG A 244 56.07 -5.61 -40.34
CA ARG A 244 55.49 -5.44 -41.69
C ARG A 244 54.47 -6.60 -41.96
N ARG A 245 53.38 -6.32 -42.71
CA ARG A 245 52.57 -7.14 -43.67
C ARG A 245 52.36 -8.66 -43.49
N GLY A 246 51.13 -9.13 -43.78
CA GLY A 246 50.92 -10.34 -44.62
C GLY A 246 49.62 -11.12 -44.42
N ASN A 247 48.77 -11.12 -45.45
CA ASN A 247 47.55 -11.92 -45.68
C ASN A 247 47.66 -13.43 -45.43
N ASN A 248 46.53 -14.06 -45.06
CA ASN A 248 45.76 -15.07 -45.84
C ASN A 248 45.14 -16.20 -44.99
N VAL A 249 43.81 -16.28 -45.08
CA VAL A 249 42.90 -17.44 -44.95
C VAL A 249 43.32 -18.50 -46.02
N PRO A 250 43.13 -19.84 -45.90
CA PRO A 250 41.88 -20.50 -45.49
C PRO A 250 41.91 -21.86 -44.74
N ARG A 251 40.73 -22.13 -44.15
CA ARG A 251 39.99 -23.41 -44.01
C ARG A 251 40.76 -24.72 -43.75
N ARG A 252 40.36 -25.39 -42.67
CA ARG A 252 39.55 -26.62 -42.75
C ARG A 252 38.43 -26.55 -41.74
#